data_AF-M0D327-F1
#
_entry.id   AF-M0D327-F1
#
_cell.length_a   1.000
_cell.length_b   1.000
_cell.length_c   1.000
_cell.angle_alpha   90.00
_cell.angle_beta   90.00
_cell.angle_gamma   90.00
#
_symmetry.space_group_name_H-M   'P 1'
#
loop_
_entity.id
_entity.type
_entity.pdbx_description
1 polymer ?
#
loop_
_entity_poly.entity_id
_entity_poly.type
_entity_poly.pdbx_seq_one_letter_code
_entity_poly.pdbx_strand_id
1 'polypeptide(L)'
;MQDVPDDIEDRLEELTPRQLDQVSRLAERLAEDQRREQRIEEKEERDDEVRTDIRGDNLPDGVPGKATLTKKKINSNEYWYWQWRDGEKIRSQYKGPVDSS
;
A
#
# COMPACT_ATOMS: atom_id res chain seq x y z
N MET A 1 7.31 28.64 -13.98
CA MET A 1 6.66 27.99 -12.83
C MET A 1 7.81 27.58 -11.94
N GLN A 2 7.98 28.23 -10.79
CA GLN A 2 9.12 27.97 -9.91
C GLN A 2 8.78 26.71 -9.12
N ASP A 3 9.58 25.67 -9.28
CA ASP A 3 9.39 24.36 -8.60
C ASP A 3 9.81 24.42 -7.12
N VAL A 4 10.61 25.44 -6.78
CA VAL A 4 11.16 25.68 -5.45
C VAL A 4 10.59 27.00 -4.90
N PRO A 5 10.11 27.05 -3.64
CA PRO A 5 9.62 28.28 -3.03
C PRO A 5 10.71 29.35 -2.91
N ASP A 6 10.34 30.61 -3.09
CA ASP A 6 11.23 31.78 -3.05
C ASP A 6 12.02 31.89 -1.73
N ASP A 7 11.38 31.59 -0.58
CA ASP A 7 12.05 31.55 0.75
C ASP A 7 13.20 30.52 0.81
N ILE A 8 13.08 29.42 0.07
CA ILE A 8 14.13 28.40 0.01
C ILE A 8 15.25 28.86 -0.91
N GLU A 9 14.92 29.54 -2.01
CA GLU A 9 15.90 30.11 -2.93
C GLU A 9 16.78 31.16 -2.23
N ASP A 10 16.16 32.14 -1.56
CA ASP A 10 16.84 33.20 -0.81
C ASP A 10 17.81 32.62 0.24
N ARG A 11 17.36 31.61 0.98
CA ARG A 11 18.19 30.92 1.97
C ARG A 11 19.35 30.13 1.38
N LEU A 12 19.23 29.62 0.14
CA LEU A 12 20.32 28.92 -0.53
C LEU A 12 21.38 29.90 -1.04
N GLU A 13 20.99 31.11 -1.47
CA GLU A 13 21.92 32.14 -1.92
C GLU A 13 22.85 32.64 -0.80
N GLU A 14 22.40 32.59 0.46
CA GLU A 14 23.21 32.94 1.63
C GLU A 14 24.26 31.88 2.02
N LEU A 15 24.21 30.68 1.42
CA LEU A 15 25.08 29.57 1.80
C LEU A 15 26.42 29.57 1.05
N THR A 16 27.43 29.02 1.73
CA THR A 16 28.72 28.74 1.07
C THR A 16 28.61 27.55 0.12
N PRO A 17 29.50 27.42 -0.89
CA PRO A 17 29.49 26.29 -1.81
C PRO A 17 29.54 24.91 -1.13
N ARG A 18 30.24 24.81 0.01
CA ARG A 18 30.28 23.56 0.78
C ARG A 18 28.95 23.23 1.45
N GLN A 19 28.25 24.23 1.96
CA GLN A 19 26.92 24.03 2.53
C GLN A 19 25.91 23.66 1.45
N LEU A 20 26.01 24.27 0.26
CA LEU A 20 25.21 23.90 -0.89
C LEU A 20 25.42 22.42 -1.29
N ASP A 21 26.66 21.93 -1.34
CA ASP A 21 26.95 20.50 -1.59
C ASP A 21 26.28 19.59 -0.54
N GLN A 22 26.31 19.99 0.74
CA GLN A 22 25.64 19.24 1.81
C GLN A 22 24.12 19.23 1.65
N VAL A 23 23.53 20.37 1.26
CA VAL A 23 22.08 20.47 0.99
C VAL A 23 21.69 19.61 -0.20
N SER A 24 22.48 19.59 -1.29
CA SER A 24 22.21 18.74 -2.46
C SER A 24 22.15 17.26 -2.08
N ARG A 25 23.10 16.77 -1.27
CA ARG A 25 23.11 15.37 -0.80
C ARG A 25 21.91 15.07 0.10
N LEU A 26 21.53 16.01 0.97
CA LEU A 26 20.37 15.86 1.83
C LEU A 26 19.08 15.81 1.01
N ALA A 27 18.94 16.69 0.03
CA ALA A 27 17.78 16.74 -0.86
C ALA A 27 17.63 15.46 -1.68
N GLU A 28 18.74 14.91 -2.20
CA GLU A 28 18.73 13.63 -2.91
C GLU A 28 18.22 12.50 -2.01
N ARG A 29 18.76 12.37 -0.80
CA ARG A 29 18.32 11.37 0.17
C ARG A 29 16.83 11.51 0.50
N LEU A 30 16.36 12.73 0.77
CA LEU A 30 14.94 12.98 1.06
C LEU A 30 14.04 12.62 -0.13
N ALA A 31 14.47 12.90 -1.36
CA ALA A 31 13.72 12.54 -2.55
C ALA A 31 13.67 11.01 -2.75
N GLU A 32 14.76 10.30 -2.47
CA GLU A 32 14.77 8.83 -2.52
C GLU A 32 13.84 8.21 -1.48
N ASP A 33 13.87 8.72 -0.24
CA ASP A 33 12.98 8.28 0.85
C ASP A 33 11.51 8.51 0.47
N GLN A 34 11.14 9.73 0.03
CA GLN A 34 9.77 10.04 -0.40
C GLN A 34 9.30 9.18 -1.58
N ARG A 35 10.16 8.94 -2.59
CA ARG A 35 9.82 8.05 -3.70
C ARG A 35 9.63 6.62 -3.23
N ARG A 36 10.38 6.17 -2.23
CA ARG A 36 10.21 4.83 -1.65
C ARG A 36 8.89 4.74 -0.91
N GLU A 37 8.56 5.75 -0.11
CA GLU A 37 7.29 5.85 0.60
C GLU A 37 6.11 5.85 -0.37
N GLN A 38 6.15 6.67 -1.42
CA GLN A 38 5.13 6.67 -2.48
C GLN A 38 4.99 5.31 -3.16
N ARG A 39 6.10 4.62 -3.46
CA ARG A 39 6.01 3.25 -4.00
C ARG A 39 5.41 2.24 -3.02
N ILE A 40 5.56 2.46 -1.71
CA ILE A 40 4.94 1.63 -0.67
C ILE A 40 3.46 1.95 -0.61
N GLU A 41 3.09 3.23 -0.56
CA GLU A 41 1.70 3.68 -0.55
C GLU A 41 0.94 3.24 -1.82
N GLU A 42 1.50 3.45 -3.01
CA GLU A 42 0.93 2.93 -4.28
C GLU A 42 0.87 1.39 -4.32
N LYS A 43 1.72 0.71 -3.54
CA LYS A 43 1.64 -0.75 -3.41
C LYS A 43 0.55 -1.12 -2.41
N GLU A 44 0.40 -0.43 -1.29
CA GLU A 44 -0.67 -0.65 -0.31
C GLU A 44 -2.05 -0.28 -0.87
N GLU A 45 -2.18 0.78 -1.67
CA GLU A 45 -3.41 1.14 -2.39
C GLU A 45 -3.77 0.13 -3.50
N ARG A 46 -2.76 -0.51 -4.11
CA ARG A 46 -2.99 -1.62 -5.06
C ARG A 46 -3.21 -2.97 -4.37
N ASP A 47 -2.70 -3.10 -3.16
CA ASP A 47 -2.73 -4.29 -2.30
C ASP A 47 -3.61 -3.97 -1.07
N ASP A 48 -4.82 -3.45 -1.29
CA ASP A 48 -5.94 -3.44 -0.33
C ASP A 48 -6.39 -4.89 0.05
N GLU A 49 -5.55 -5.89 -0.24
CA GLU A 49 -5.73 -7.31 0.07
C GLU A 49 -5.24 -7.58 1.50
N VAL A 50 -6.08 -7.21 2.48
CA VAL A 50 -5.87 -7.64 3.87
C VAL A 50 -6.04 -9.15 3.94
N ARG A 51 -4.92 -9.85 4.11
CA ARG A 51 -4.86 -11.31 4.19
C ARG A 51 -4.89 -11.77 5.65
N THR A 52 -6.09 -12.05 6.18
CA THR A 52 -6.27 -12.54 7.56
C THR A 52 -6.40 -14.06 7.59
N ASP A 53 -5.62 -14.71 8.45
CA ASP A 53 -5.71 -16.16 8.73
C ASP A 53 -7.02 -16.46 9.48
N ILE A 54 -7.92 -17.23 8.87
CA ILE A 54 -9.26 -17.50 9.42
C ILE A 54 -9.35 -18.85 10.11
N ARG A 55 -8.32 -19.21 10.87
CA ARG A 55 -8.37 -20.35 11.77
C ARG A 55 -9.48 -20.14 12.81
N GLY A 56 -10.69 -20.59 12.49
CA GLY A 56 -11.83 -20.62 13.41
C GLY A 56 -13.15 -20.03 12.89
N ASP A 57 -13.20 -19.38 11.72
CA ASP A 57 -14.47 -18.91 11.15
C ASP A 57 -15.17 -20.07 10.43
N ASN A 58 -16.51 -20.16 10.54
CA ASN A 58 -17.32 -21.27 10.02
C ASN A 58 -17.19 -21.34 8.49
N LEU A 59 -16.22 -22.13 8.00
CA LEU A 59 -15.92 -22.23 6.58
C LEU A 59 -17.12 -22.86 5.85
N PRO A 60 -17.63 -22.25 4.77
CA PRO A 60 -18.69 -22.83 3.97
C PRO A 60 -18.22 -24.12 3.27
N ASP A 61 -19.19 -24.95 2.88
CA ASP A 61 -18.92 -26.22 2.20
C ASP A 61 -18.12 -25.98 0.89
N GLY A 62 -17.02 -26.73 0.75
CA GLY A 62 -16.08 -26.59 -0.36
C GLY A 62 -14.90 -25.63 -0.14
N VAL A 63 -14.81 -24.95 1.01
CA VAL A 63 -13.64 -24.14 1.38
C VAL A 63 -12.74 -24.91 2.36
N PRO A 64 -11.46 -25.15 2.03
CA PRO A 64 -10.57 -25.88 2.92
C PRO A 64 -10.11 -25.00 4.08
N GLY A 65 -9.85 -25.59 5.25
CA GLY A 65 -9.39 -24.85 6.44
C GLY A 65 -8.03 -24.13 6.30
N LYS A 66 -7.33 -24.30 5.17
CA LYS A 66 -6.13 -23.53 4.78
C LYS A 66 -6.45 -22.27 3.96
N ALA A 67 -7.72 -21.96 3.74
CA ALA A 67 -8.14 -20.76 3.04
C ALA A 67 -7.83 -19.51 3.87
N THR A 68 -7.51 -18.43 3.19
CA THR A 68 -7.27 -17.12 3.79
C THR A 68 -8.35 -16.14 3.37
N LEU A 69 -8.73 -15.20 4.24
CA LEU A 69 -9.63 -14.13 3.83
C LEU A 69 -8.84 -13.10 3.08
N THR A 70 -9.37 -12.68 1.95
CA THR A 70 -8.94 -11.53 1.18
C THR A 70 -10.08 -10.54 1.20
N LYS A 71 -9.84 -9.35 1.74
CA LYS A 71 -10.72 -8.20 1.53
C LYS A 71 -10.35 -7.54 0.19
N LYS A 72 -11.33 -7.14 -0.61
CA LYS A 72 -11.14 -6.31 -1.80
C LYS A 72 -12.04 -5.09 -1.69
N LYS A 73 -11.48 -3.90 -1.82
CA LYS A 73 -12.24 -2.65 -1.84
C LYS A 73 -12.41 -2.18 -3.28
N ILE A 74 -13.64 -2.12 -3.78
CA ILE A 74 -13.96 -1.69 -5.15
C ILE A 74 -15.12 -0.68 -5.09
N ASN A 75 -14.93 0.54 -5.60
CA ASN A 75 -15.94 1.61 -5.62
C ASN A 75 -16.58 1.90 -4.25
N SER A 76 -15.77 2.00 -3.19
CA SER A 76 -16.21 2.16 -1.78
C SER A 76 -16.99 0.98 -1.18
N ASN A 77 -17.19 -0.11 -1.92
CA ASN A 77 -17.77 -1.35 -1.42
C ASN A 77 -16.69 -2.35 -1.03
N GLU A 78 -16.96 -3.12 0.02
CA GLU A 78 -16.02 -4.10 0.57
C GLU A 78 -16.49 -5.51 0.26
N TYR A 79 -15.67 -6.25 -0.47
CA TYR A 79 -15.93 -7.63 -0.87
C TYR A 79 -14.97 -8.56 -0.13
N TRP A 80 -15.52 -9.60 0.50
CA TRP A 80 -14.74 -10.60 1.22
C TRP A 80 -14.69 -11.90 0.42
N TYR A 81 -13.48 -12.41 0.22
CA TYR A 81 -13.23 -13.66 -0.50
C TYR A 81 -12.44 -14.62 0.36
N TRP A 82 -12.81 -15.89 0.29
CA TRP A 82 -11.99 -17.00 0.74
C TRP A 82 -11.07 -17.41 -0.39
N GLN A 83 -9.75 -17.30 -0.23
CA GLN A 83 -8.78 -17.75 -1.21
C GLN A 83 -7.94 -18.89 -0.68
N TRP A 84 -7.75 -19.94 -1.50
CA TRP A 84 -6.85 -21.04 -1.19
C TRP A 84 -6.14 -21.55 -2.44
N ARG A 85 -4.99 -22.20 -2.23
CA ARG A 85 -4.29 -22.91 -3.30
C ARG A 85 -4.72 -24.37 -3.35
N ASP A 86 -5.10 -24.79 -4.55
CA ASP A 86 -5.40 -26.16 -4.93
C ASP A 86 -4.40 -26.59 -6.02
N GLY A 87 -3.30 -27.21 -5.58
CA GLY A 87 -2.14 -27.46 -6.44
C GLY A 87 -1.55 -26.15 -6.99
N GLU A 88 -1.53 -26.02 -8.31
CA GLU A 88 -1.04 -24.84 -9.04
C GLU A 88 -2.12 -23.79 -9.29
N LYS A 89 -3.39 -24.10 -8.99
CA LYS A 89 -4.53 -23.21 -9.23
C LYS A 89 -4.92 -22.48 -7.95
N ILE A 90 -5.15 -21.18 -8.08
CA ILE A 90 -5.75 -20.37 -7.02
C ILE A 90 -7.28 -20.48 -7.15
N ARG A 91 -7.94 -20.91 -6.08
CA ARG A 91 -9.40 -20.96 -5.96
C ARG A 91 -9.85 -19.83 -5.06
N SER A 92 -10.98 -19.23 -5.40
CA SER A 92 -11.61 -18.16 -4.63
C SER A 92 -13.12 -18.44 -4.48
N GLN A 93 -13.66 -18.25 -3.29
CA GLN A 93 -15.10 -18.28 -3.04
C GLN A 93 -15.55 -16.98 -2.39
N TYR A 94 -16.64 -16.40 -2.89
CA TYR A 94 -17.18 -15.15 -2.36
C TYR A 94 -17.90 -15.41 -1.03
N LYS A 95 -17.56 -14.68 0.03
CA LYS A 95 -18.17 -14.81 1.36
C LYS A 95 -19.58 -14.18 1.41
N GLY A 96 -19.92 -13.29 0.48
CA GLY A 96 -21.13 -12.46 0.55
C GLY A 96 -20.86 -11.12 1.24
N PRO A 97 -21.70 -10.08 1.01
CA PRO A 97 -21.66 -8.88 1.83
C PRO A 97 -22.05 -9.25 3.27
N VAL A 98 -21.38 -8.66 4.26
CA VAL A 98 -21.89 -8.61 5.63
C VAL A 98 -22.99 -7.55 5.67
N ASP A 99 -24.14 -7.85 5.07
CA ASP A 99 -25.34 -7.04 5.27
C ASP A 99 -25.73 -7.20 6.75
N SER A 100 -25.35 -6.22 7.55
CA SER A 100 -25.93 -6.01 8.86
C SER A 100 -27.22 -5.23 8.64
N SER A 101 -28.34 -5.91 8.88
CA SER A 101 -29.67 -5.30 8.98
C SER A 101 -29.71 -4.14 9.97
#